data_AF-A0A4Q9LXL1-F1
#
_entry.id   AF-A0A4Q9LXL1-F1
#
_cell.length_a   1.000
_cell.length_b   1.000
_cell.length_c   1.000
_cell.angle_alpha   90.00
_cell.angle_beta   90.00
_cell.angle_gamma   90.00
#
_symmetry.space_group_name_H-M   'P 1'
#
loop_
_entity.id
_entity.type
_entity.pdbx_description
1 polymer ?
#
loop_
_entity_poly.entity_id
_entity_poly.type
_entity_poly.pdbx_seq_one_letter_code
_entity_poly.pdbx_strand_id
1 'polypeptide(L)'
;MGIIFNTIFEKSKNDLMHGNYTKIISEKIEQYNSTAIENEETLNEILFFANNLIKFEEKCLQGLSSKEILSEQKITEIMKTIKDHKNLGVFYELLKFVNYYYENLDNYVEKNYALHIYFLLSIISRQLKFFDGFKTLQYKNCLFPKRKCVKNPSLVDYANKFFVQKLFSRVLIGMKDGVPRASFYIVYLSLDLPSYAHHNNYFSNHRSFFKFYLRVLISSVLHEEFKPQNTTLNELISLAFDLFIVKPECKTKFINILRGLTNVKSIGSSLIKRNMKLIKEYCQKTIRGVSIQEITPWLENEKYSVSFNDIFVSEMNLSWYLMQNYANNNFEADNEADRWKSIDRTFPRFYCR
;
A
#
# COMPACT_ATOMS: atom_id res chain seq x y z
N MET A 1 -22.84 17.83 13.04
CA MET A 1 -21.36 17.85 13.09
C MET A 1 -20.77 19.17 12.56
N GLY A 2 -21.34 20.34 12.90
CA GLY A 2 -20.95 21.64 12.32
C GLY A 2 -20.21 22.60 13.26
N ILE A 3 -20.05 22.26 14.54
CA ILE A 3 -19.59 23.23 15.56
C ILE A 3 -18.15 22.95 16.03
N ILE A 4 -17.64 21.72 15.89
CA ILE A 4 -16.26 21.37 16.30
C ILE A 4 -15.21 21.84 15.26
N PHE A 5 -15.62 22.14 14.02
CA PHE A 5 -14.70 22.60 12.97
C PHE A 5 -14.27 24.07 13.11
N ASN A 6 -15.07 24.92 13.77
CA ASN A 6 -14.79 26.35 13.87
C ASN A 6 -13.84 26.70 15.03
N THR A 7 -13.86 25.94 16.13
CA THR A 7 -13.01 26.22 17.31
C THR A 7 -11.56 25.76 17.18
N ILE A 8 -11.21 25.02 16.12
CA ILE A 8 -9.83 24.60 15.84
C ILE A 8 -9.03 25.71 15.12
N PHE A 9 -9.71 26.72 14.57
CA PHE A 9 -9.07 27.74 13.73
C PHE A 9 -8.24 28.78 14.51
N GLU A 10 -8.45 28.92 15.82
CA GLU A 10 -7.83 30.01 16.60
C GLU A 10 -6.52 29.64 17.32
N LYS A 11 -6.02 28.40 17.22
CA LYS A 11 -4.77 27.99 17.89
C LYS A 11 -3.59 27.62 16.98
N SER A 12 -3.72 27.71 15.65
CA SER A 12 -2.56 27.62 14.76
C SER A 12 -2.31 28.94 14.05
N LYS A 13 -1.60 29.85 14.73
CA LYS A 13 -0.78 30.85 14.03
C LYS A 13 0.36 30.13 13.30
N ASN A 14 0.03 29.46 12.21
CA ASN A 14 1.01 29.21 11.16
C ASN A 14 0.69 30.23 10.08
N ASP A 15 1.48 31.29 10.02
CA ASP A 15 1.40 32.38 9.05
C ASP A 15 1.81 31.89 7.64
N LEU A 16 1.18 30.82 7.16
CA LEU A 16 1.30 30.34 5.79
C LEU A 16 0.75 31.41 4.87
N MET A 17 1.65 32.03 4.12
CA MET A 17 1.36 33.06 3.12
C MET A 17 2.00 32.63 1.79
N HIS A 18 1.47 33.16 0.69
CA HIS A 18 2.00 32.87 -0.65
C HIS A 18 3.51 33.15 -0.76
N GLY A 19 4.05 34.13 -0.02
CA GLY A 19 5.47 34.48 -0.06
C GLY A 19 6.41 33.62 0.79
N ASN A 20 5.89 32.74 1.68
CA ASN A 20 6.74 32.03 2.64
C ASN A 20 6.38 30.53 2.81
N TYR A 21 5.32 30.02 2.19
CA TYR A 21 4.82 28.68 2.46
C TYR A 21 5.84 27.58 2.18
N THR A 22 6.59 27.66 1.08
CA THR A 22 7.62 26.66 0.73
C THR A 22 8.64 26.52 1.85
N LYS A 23 9.11 27.65 2.42
CA LYS A 23 10.04 27.65 3.55
C LYS A 23 9.42 27.02 4.81
N ILE A 24 8.21 27.42 5.17
CA ILE A 24 7.51 26.89 6.36
C ILE A 24 7.28 25.38 6.25
N ILE A 25 6.86 24.91 5.07
CA ILE A 25 6.64 23.47 4.83
C ILE A 25 7.97 22.71 4.94
N SER A 26 9.05 23.21 4.34
CA SER A 26 10.37 22.59 4.46
C SER A 26 10.85 22.54 5.91
N GLU A 27 10.75 23.64 6.66
CA GLU A 27 11.09 23.67 8.09
C GLU A 27 10.26 22.66 8.91
N LYS A 28 8.98 22.50 8.57
CA LYS A 28 8.11 21.52 9.21
C LYS A 28 8.52 20.09 8.87
N ILE A 29 8.91 19.79 7.63
CA ILE A 29 9.41 18.46 7.22
C ILE A 29 10.70 18.12 7.98
N GLU A 30 11.62 19.07 8.11
CA GLU A 30 12.92 18.87 8.76
C GLU A 30 12.80 18.46 10.24
N GLN A 31 11.72 18.83 10.93
CA GLN A 31 11.44 18.37 12.30
C GLN A 31 11.31 16.85 12.41
N TYR A 32 10.94 16.17 11.32
CA TYR A 32 10.74 14.72 11.27
C TYR A 32 11.95 13.98 10.68
N ASN A 33 13.11 14.64 10.58
CA ASN A 33 14.34 14.00 10.12
C ASN A 33 15.03 13.19 11.20
N SER A 34 15.06 13.63 12.45
CA SER A 34 15.92 13.02 13.47
C SER A 34 15.28 11.83 14.19
N THR A 35 13.95 11.76 14.21
CA THR A 35 13.20 10.85 15.08
C THR A 35 12.13 10.10 14.30
N ALA A 36 11.94 8.82 14.63
CA ALA A 36 10.84 8.03 14.10
C ALA A 36 9.49 8.52 14.63
N ILE A 37 8.40 8.30 13.88
CA ILE A 37 7.05 8.51 14.37
C ILE A 37 6.63 7.29 15.18
N GLU A 38 6.51 7.46 16.49
CA GLU A 38 6.30 6.35 17.43
C GLU A 38 5.00 6.47 18.24
N ASN A 39 4.23 7.55 18.05
CA ASN A 39 3.00 7.80 18.80
C ASN A 39 1.92 8.56 18.01
N GLU A 40 0.67 8.47 18.49
CA GLU A 40 -0.49 9.12 17.88
C GLU A 40 -0.45 10.65 17.99
N GLU A 41 0.19 11.21 19.01
CA GLU A 41 0.30 12.67 19.18
C GLU A 41 1.08 13.28 18.02
N THR A 42 2.28 12.76 17.76
CA THR A 42 3.13 13.15 16.63
C THR A 42 2.42 12.94 15.29
N LEU A 43 1.74 11.80 15.12
CA LEU A 43 0.93 11.56 13.93
C LEU A 43 -0.15 12.64 13.78
N ASN A 44 -0.90 12.95 14.83
CA ASN A 44 -1.98 13.92 14.78
C ASN A 44 -1.48 15.33 14.47
N GLU A 45 -0.30 15.72 14.96
CA GLU A 45 0.34 17.00 14.59
C GLU A 45 0.66 17.07 13.10
N ILE A 46 1.24 15.99 12.55
CA ILE A 46 1.52 15.88 11.11
C ILE A 46 0.22 16.02 10.32
N LEU A 47 -0.82 15.27 10.70
CA LEU A 47 -2.10 15.28 10.00
C LEU A 47 -2.82 16.62 10.13
N PHE A 48 -2.71 17.28 11.28
CA PHE A 48 -3.25 18.61 11.50
C PHE A 48 -2.62 19.63 10.54
N PHE A 49 -1.29 19.64 10.44
CA PHE A 49 -0.59 20.50 9.48
C PHE A 49 -0.97 20.17 8.04
N ALA A 50 -0.96 18.88 7.66
CA ALA A 50 -1.33 18.42 6.33
C ALA A 50 -2.76 18.83 5.92
N ASN A 51 -3.71 18.82 6.86
CA ASN A 51 -5.09 19.23 6.61
C ASN A 51 -5.22 20.76 6.45
N ASN A 52 -4.39 21.54 7.15
CA ASN A 52 -4.36 22.99 6.96
C ASN A 52 -3.80 23.39 5.60
N LEU A 53 -2.88 22.58 5.03
CA LEU A 53 -2.38 22.81 3.67
C LEU A 53 -3.47 22.73 2.60
N ILE A 54 -4.48 21.87 2.78
CA ILE A 54 -5.63 21.77 1.85
C ILE A 54 -6.37 23.11 1.80
N LYS A 55 -6.68 23.67 2.98
CA LYS A 55 -7.38 24.96 3.11
C LYS A 55 -6.54 26.12 2.60
N PHE A 56 -5.22 26.06 2.81
CA PHE A 56 -4.29 27.06 2.30
C PHE A 56 -4.24 27.04 0.76
N GLU A 57 -4.09 25.86 0.15
CA GLU A 57 -4.11 25.69 -1.29
C GLU A 57 -5.43 26.21 -1.88
N GLU A 58 -6.56 25.84 -1.27
CA GLU A 58 -7.88 26.29 -1.66
C GLU A 58 -8.06 27.81 -1.59
N LYS A 59 -7.41 28.52 -0.66
CA LYS A 59 -7.64 29.97 -0.45
C LYS A 59 -6.58 30.86 -1.08
N CYS A 60 -5.32 30.44 -1.01
CA CYS A 60 -4.16 31.29 -1.30
C CYS A 60 -3.46 30.92 -2.61
N LEU A 61 -3.69 29.71 -3.14
CA LEU A 61 -3.12 29.23 -4.40
C LEU A 61 -4.21 29.00 -5.46
N GLN A 62 -5.33 29.71 -5.33
CA GLN A 62 -6.43 29.66 -6.29
C GLN A 62 -5.93 30.06 -7.67
N GLY A 63 -6.02 29.14 -8.63
CA GLY A 63 -5.59 29.37 -10.02
C GLY A 63 -4.32 28.63 -10.42
N LEU A 64 -3.53 28.12 -9.46
CA LEU A 64 -2.45 27.18 -9.75
C LEU A 64 -3.00 25.77 -9.93
N SER A 65 -2.52 25.08 -10.95
CA SER A 65 -2.79 23.65 -11.14
C SER A 65 -1.96 22.79 -10.18
N SER A 66 -2.44 21.59 -9.86
CA SER A 66 -1.68 20.62 -9.05
C SER A 66 -0.30 20.33 -9.65
N LYS A 67 -0.19 20.34 -10.99
CA LYS A 67 1.08 20.17 -11.70
C LYS A 67 2.08 21.28 -11.38
N GLU A 68 1.65 22.54 -11.41
CA GLU A 68 2.51 23.69 -11.09
C GLU A 68 3.01 23.62 -9.65
N ILE A 69 2.09 23.39 -8.70
CA ILE A 69 2.42 23.29 -7.28
C ILE A 69 3.40 22.13 -7.03
N LEU A 70 3.09 20.94 -7.53
CA LEU A 70 3.94 19.76 -7.32
C LEU A 70 5.32 19.88 -7.99
N SER A 71 5.39 20.55 -9.14
CA SER A 71 6.66 20.79 -9.85
C SER A 71 7.56 21.74 -9.07
N GLU A 72 7.00 22.82 -8.52
CA GLU A 72 7.74 23.76 -7.66
C GLU A 72 8.30 23.06 -6.41
N GLN A 73 7.52 22.16 -5.83
CA GLN A 73 7.92 21.37 -4.66
C GLN A 73 8.81 20.15 -5.00
N LYS A 74 9.20 19.98 -6.27
CA LYS A 74 10.07 18.91 -6.75
C LYS A 74 9.60 17.50 -6.36
N ILE A 75 8.29 17.23 -6.47
CA ILE A 75 7.70 15.96 -6.01
C ILE A 75 8.36 14.72 -6.65
N THR A 76 8.81 14.82 -7.89
CA THR A 76 9.49 13.72 -8.60
C THR A 76 10.79 13.33 -7.90
N GLU A 77 11.55 14.28 -7.34
CA GLU A 77 12.76 13.98 -6.57
C GLU A 77 12.43 13.22 -5.27
N ILE A 78 11.34 13.59 -4.60
CA ILE A 78 10.85 12.90 -3.40
C ILE A 78 10.38 11.48 -3.74
N MET A 79 9.57 11.33 -4.80
CA MET A 79 9.08 10.02 -5.25
C MET A 79 10.24 9.11 -5.68
N LYS A 80 11.28 9.67 -6.33
CA LYS A 80 12.51 8.95 -6.66
C LYS A 80 13.23 8.48 -5.40
N THR A 81 13.39 9.39 -4.43
CA THR A 81 14.03 9.08 -3.14
C THR A 81 13.32 7.93 -2.42
N ILE A 82 11.99 7.91 -2.44
CA ILE A 82 11.20 6.79 -1.90
C ILE A 82 11.43 5.52 -2.73
N LYS A 83 11.31 5.60 -4.06
CA LYS A 83 11.46 4.45 -4.99
C LYS A 83 12.81 3.75 -4.84
N ASP A 84 13.87 4.52 -4.66
CA ASP A 84 15.26 4.02 -4.60
C ASP A 84 15.68 3.63 -3.17
N HIS A 85 14.78 3.78 -2.18
CA HIS A 85 15.12 3.52 -0.79
C HIS A 85 15.31 2.01 -0.51
N LYS A 86 16.44 1.64 0.10
CA LYS A 86 16.79 0.24 0.45
C LYS A 86 15.77 -0.46 1.36
N ASN A 87 15.03 0.29 2.17
CA ASN A 87 13.99 -0.25 3.06
C ASN A 87 12.57 -0.22 2.48
N LEU A 88 12.39 0.24 1.24
CA LEU A 88 11.06 0.32 0.61
C LEU A 88 10.33 -1.03 0.62
N GLY A 89 11.07 -2.14 0.58
CA GLY A 89 10.49 -3.48 0.63
C GLY A 89 9.72 -3.83 1.92
N VAL A 90 9.82 -3.01 2.97
CA VAL A 90 8.94 -3.12 4.17
C VAL A 90 7.48 -2.78 3.83
N PHE A 91 7.26 -1.94 2.80
CA PHE A 91 5.98 -1.33 2.42
C PHE A 91 5.61 -1.69 0.98
N TYR A 92 4.95 -2.83 0.78
CA TYR A 92 4.53 -3.29 -0.54
C TYR A 92 3.62 -2.28 -1.25
N GLU A 93 2.68 -1.71 -0.51
CA GLU A 93 1.75 -0.68 -0.97
C GLU A 93 2.46 0.59 -1.47
N LEU A 94 3.47 1.06 -0.74
CA LEU A 94 4.23 2.25 -1.10
C LEU A 94 5.10 1.98 -2.32
N LEU A 95 5.73 0.80 -2.39
CA LEU A 95 6.50 0.36 -3.56
C LEU A 95 5.65 0.40 -4.82
N LYS A 96 4.43 -0.14 -4.75
CA LYS A 96 3.50 -0.17 -5.87
C LYS A 96 3.05 1.23 -6.24
N PHE A 97 2.67 2.04 -5.25
CA PHE A 97 2.26 3.43 -5.47
C PHE A 97 3.34 4.25 -6.16
N VAL A 98 4.58 4.27 -5.66
CA VAL A 98 5.62 5.09 -6.28
C VAL A 98 5.91 4.66 -7.70
N ASN A 99 5.94 3.35 -7.97
CA ASN A 99 6.13 2.88 -9.34
C ASN A 99 4.94 3.13 -10.26
N TYR A 100 3.74 3.30 -9.70
CA TYR A 100 2.53 3.57 -10.46
C TYR A 100 2.38 5.04 -10.83
N TYR A 101 2.86 5.93 -9.96
CA TYR A 101 2.59 7.36 -10.01
C TYR A 101 3.84 8.23 -10.22
N TYR A 102 5.06 7.67 -10.25
CA TYR A 102 6.33 8.40 -10.28
C TYR A 102 6.38 9.53 -11.34
N GLU A 103 5.86 9.28 -12.53
CA GLU A 103 5.97 10.20 -13.68
C GLU A 103 4.67 10.96 -13.98
N ASN A 104 3.57 10.63 -13.29
CA ASN A 104 2.22 11.08 -13.66
C ASN A 104 1.33 11.39 -12.46
N LEU A 105 1.88 11.48 -11.24
CA LEU A 105 1.13 11.75 -10.00
C LEU A 105 0.23 12.98 -10.12
N ASP A 106 0.71 14.03 -10.78
CA ASP A 106 -0.02 15.28 -11.02
C ASP A 106 -1.37 15.08 -11.72
N ASN A 107 -1.49 14.07 -12.58
CA ASN A 107 -2.73 13.75 -13.28
C ASN A 107 -3.80 13.11 -12.38
N TYR A 108 -3.42 12.62 -11.20
CA TYR A 108 -4.28 11.85 -10.31
C TYR A 108 -4.48 12.49 -8.93
N VAL A 109 -3.87 13.64 -8.69
CA VAL A 109 -4.12 14.45 -7.49
C VAL A 109 -5.51 15.11 -7.58
N GLU A 110 -6.22 15.10 -6.46
CA GLU A 110 -7.49 15.82 -6.27
C GLU A 110 -7.22 17.32 -6.14
N LYS A 111 -8.18 18.14 -6.60
CA LYS A 111 -8.05 19.59 -6.53
C LYS A 111 -7.83 20.05 -5.08
N ASN A 112 -6.87 20.94 -4.86
CA ASN A 112 -6.47 21.50 -3.56
C ASN A 112 -5.68 20.54 -2.64
N TYR A 113 -5.22 19.38 -3.14
CA TYR A 113 -4.47 18.39 -2.35
C TYR A 113 -2.98 18.29 -2.73
N ALA A 114 -2.44 19.15 -3.59
CA ALA A 114 -1.06 19.03 -4.04
C ALA A 114 -0.06 19.20 -2.89
N LEU A 115 -0.19 20.26 -2.10
CA LEU A 115 0.67 20.49 -0.92
C LEU A 115 0.47 19.43 0.15
N HIS A 116 -0.76 18.93 0.32
CA HIS A 116 -1.07 17.84 1.24
C HIS A 116 -0.29 16.57 0.90
N ILE A 117 -0.35 16.14 -0.37
CA ILE A 117 0.36 14.96 -0.86
C ILE A 117 1.87 15.17 -0.76
N TYR A 118 2.37 16.32 -1.20
CA TYR A 118 3.81 16.64 -1.14
C TYR A 118 4.34 16.54 0.28
N PHE A 119 3.66 17.15 1.25
CA PHE A 119 4.09 17.15 2.64
C PHE A 119 4.11 15.74 3.23
N LEU A 120 3.06 14.95 3.03
CA LEU A 120 2.97 13.60 3.56
C LEU A 120 4.00 12.66 2.92
N LEU A 121 4.18 12.71 1.60
CA LEU A 121 5.20 11.89 0.92
C LEU A 121 6.62 12.29 1.35
N SER A 122 6.88 13.58 1.58
CA SER A 122 8.17 14.04 2.10
C SER A 122 8.44 13.46 3.48
N ILE A 123 7.46 13.49 4.39
CA ILE A 123 7.60 12.87 5.71
C ILE A 123 7.84 11.36 5.58
N ILE A 124 7.02 10.66 4.79
CA ILE A 124 7.21 9.21 4.56
C ILE A 124 8.64 8.93 4.10
N SER A 125 9.15 9.70 3.13
CA SER A 125 10.53 9.56 2.63
C SER A 125 11.57 9.68 3.74
N ARG A 126 11.39 10.59 4.71
CA ARG A 126 12.32 10.75 5.85
C ARG A 126 12.23 9.61 6.85
N GLN A 127 11.05 9.00 6.98
CA GLN A 127 10.80 7.92 7.94
C GLN A 127 11.40 6.57 7.50
N LEU A 128 11.59 6.34 6.19
CA LEU A 128 12.08 5.04 5.68
C LEU A 128 13.44 4.61 6.24
N LYS A 129 14.30 5.55 6.64
CA LYS A 129 15.63 5.25 7.20
C LYS A 129 15.58 4.56 8.57
N PHE A 130 14.49 4.75 9.32
CA PHE A 130 14.31 4.12 10.65
C PHE A 130 13.92 2.64 10.57
N PHE A 131 13.80 2.09 9.36
CA PHE A 131 13.50 0.67 9.13
C PHE A 131 14.75 -0.15 8.76
N ASP A 132 15.94 0.39 9.01
CA ASP A 132 17.19 -0.36 8.87
C ASP A 132 17.19 -1.55 9.83
N GLY A 133 17.45 -2.74 9.28
CA GLY A 133 17.39 -3.99 10.05
C GLY A 133 15.99 -4.37 10.54
N PHE A 134 14.92 -3.78 9.98
CA PHE A 134 13.54 -4.17 10.28
C PHE A 134 13.39 -5.68 10.13
N LYS A 135 12.98 -6.34 11.22
CA LYS A 135 12.73 -7.77 11.24
C LYS A 135 11.25 -7.99 11.01
N THR A 136 10.89 -8.59 9.88
CA THR A 136 9.54 -9.13 9.75
C THR A 136 9.28 -10.09 10.90
N LEU A 137 8.10 -9.94 11.48
CA LEU A 137 7.51 -10.93 12.35
C LEU A 137 7.28 -12.19 11.53
N GLN A 138 8.27 -13.08 11.48
CA GLN A 138 8.04 -14.42 10.95
C GLN A 138 6.88 -15.02 11.72
N TYR A 139 5.92 -15.53 10.97
CA TYR A 139 4.79 -16.31 11.46
C TYR A 139 5.30 -17.56 12.18
N LYS A 140 5.74 -17.44 13.43
CA LYS A 140 6.02 -18.61 14.26
C LYS A 140 4.70 -19.01 14.89
N ASN A 141 4.05 -20.01 14.30
CA ASN A 141 3.03 -20.79 15.01
C ASN A 141 3.56 -21.09 16.41
N CYS A 142 2.89 -20.58 17.44
CA CYS A 142 3.20 -20.98 18.81
C CYS A 142 2.68 -22.41 18.96
N LEU A 143 3.50 -23.39 18.57
CA LEU A 143 3.16 -24.82 18.61
C LEU A 143 3.10 -25.39 20.04
N PHE A 144 3.27 -24.56 21.07
CA PHE A 144 3.36 -25.00 22.46
C PHE A 144 2.38 -24.24 23.36
N PRO A 145 1.23 -24.83 23.73
CA PRO A 145 0.22 -24.22 24.61
C PRO A 145 0.72 -23.82 26.00
N LYS A 146 1.92 -24.29 26.40
CA LYS A 146 2.45 -24.17 27.78
C LYS A 146 3.67 -23.25 27.92
N ARG A 147 4.23 -22.69 26.84
CA ARG A 147 5.31 -21.70 26.94
C ARG A 147 4.70 -20.30 26.79
N LYS A 148 4.94 -19.44 27.78
CA LYS A 148 4.61 -18.00 27.68
C LYS A 148 5.16 -17.50 26.35
N CYS A 149 4.28 -16.96 25.50
CA CYS A 149 4.69 -16.23 24.30
C CYS A 149 5.73 -15.20 24.77
N VAL A 150 6.98 -15.37 24.33
CA VAL A 150 8.02 -14.40 24.64
C VAL A 150 7.54 -13.08 24.07
N LYS A 151 7.40 -12.03 24.91
CA LYS A 151 7.08 -10.68 24.45
C LYS A 151 7.99 -10.37 23.27
N ASN A 152 7.41 -10.22 22.09
CA ASN A 152 8.19 -10.08 20.88
C ASN A 152 8.90 -8.73 20.92
N PRO A 153 10.25 -8.67 20.88
CA PRO A 153 10.99 -7.41 21.00
C PRO A 153 10.78 -6.43 19.83
N SER A 154 9.96 -6.77 18.83
CA SER A 154 9.70 -5.96 17.62
C SER A 154 8.31 -5.29 17.56
N LEU A 155 7.62 -5.14 18.70
CA LEU A 155 6.35 -4.41 18.78
C LEU A 155 6.50 -2.92 18.40
N VAL A 156 7.64 -2.30 18.76
CA VAL A 156 7.95 -0.90 18.45
C VAL A 156 8.16 -0.72 16.94
N ASP A 157 9.00 -1.55 16.32
CA ASP A 157 9.24 -1.51 14.86
C ASP A 157 7.93 -1.64 14.06
N TYR A 158 7.03 -2.51 14.52
CA TYR A 158 5.74 -2.72 13.88
C TYR A 158 4.77 -1.55 14.09
N ALA A 159 4.77 -0.95 15.29
CA ALA A 159 4.02 0.29 15.54
C ALA A 159 4.52 1.42 14.62
N ASN A 160 5.83 1.58 14.47
CA ASN A 160 6.44 2.56 13.56
C ASN A 160 6.03 2.30 12.10
N LYS A 161 6.01 1.04 11.65
CA LYS A 161 5.48 0.66 10.33
C LYS A 161 4.02 1.11 10.18
N PHE A 162 3.19 0.86 11.19
CA PHE A 162 1.78 1.21 11.19
C PHE A 162 1.54 2.72 11.11
N PHE A 163 2.37 3.54 11.76
CA PHE A 163 2.31 5.00 11.64
C PHE A 163 2.62 5.48 10.22
N VAL A 164 3.63 4.91 9.56
CA VAL A 164 3.92 5.21 8.14
C VAL A 164 2.77 4.78 7.23
N GLN A 165 2.17 3.62 7.49
CA GLN A 165 1.00 3.15 6.75
C GLN A 165 -0.21 4.06 6.95
N LYS A 166 -0.43 4.59 8.16
CA LYS A 166 -1.45 5.61 8.43
C LYS A 166 -1.20 6.90 7.66
N LEU A 167 0.04 7.39 7.59
CA LEU A 167 0.39 8.54 6.75
C LEU A 167 0.09 8.26 5.27
N PHE A 168 0.46 7.07 4.79
CA PHE A 168 0.18 6.67 3.41
C PHE A 168 -1.32 6.60 3.11
N SER A 169 -2.15 6.18 4.08
CA SER A 169 -3.62 6.25 3.92
C SER A 169 -4.12 7.66 3.64
N ARG A 170 -3.45 8.68 4.18
CA ARG A 170 -3.80 10.10 4.00
C ARG A 170 -3.29 10.64 2.67
N VAL A 171 -2.16 10.16 2.16
CA VAL A 171 -1.74 10.39 0.77
C VAL A 171 -2.84 9.95 -0.19
N LEU A 172 -3.43 8.77 0.03
CA LEU A 172 -4.51 8.25 -0.82
C LEU A 172 -5.78 9.13 -0.80
N ILE A 173 -6.06 9.84 0.31
CA ILE A 173 -7.19 10.78 0.38
C ILE A 173 -7.02 11.93 -0.61
N GLY A 174 -5.78 12.38 -0.83
CA GLY A 174 -5.49 13.47 -1.77
C GLY A 174 -5.51 13.07 -3.23
N MET A 175 -5.75 11.80 -3.55
CA MET A 175 -5.89 11.31 -4.93
C MET A 175 -7.34 11.46 -5.40
N LYS A 176 -7.57 11.44 -6.71
CA LYS A 176 -8.92 11.34 -7.29
C LYS A 176 -9.64 10.10 -6.76
N ASP A 177 -10.91 10.27 -6.39
CA ASP A 177 -11.69 9.26 -5.65
C ASP A 177 -11.00 8.82 -4.35
N GLY A 178 -10.28 9.73 -3.69
CA GLY A 178 -9.32 9.41 -2.64
C GLY A 178 -9.94 8.92 -1.34
N VAL A 179 -11.07 9.51 -0.90
CA VAL A 179 -11.78 9.09 0.31
C VAL A 179 -12.14 7.59 0.26
N PRO A 180 -12.85 7.09 -0.77
CA PRO A 180 -13.15 5.67 -0.86
C PRO A 180 -11.90 4.81 -1.07
N ARG A 181 -10.88 5.25 -1.83
CA ARG A 181 -9.59 4.52 -1.94
C ARG A 181 -8.92 4.33 -0.59
N ALA A 182 -8.88 5.37 0.23
CA ALA A 182 -8.34 5.31 1.57
C ALA A 182 -9.15 4.36 2.46
N SER A 183 -10.48 4.30 2.32
CA SER A 183 -11.33 3.33 3.03
C SER A 183 -11.01 1.88 2.66
N PHE A 184 -10.86 1.58 1.36
CA PHE A 184 -10.41 0.24 0.93
C PHE A 184 -9.03 -0.12 1.49
N TYR A 185 -8.11 0.84 1.50
CA TYR A 185 -6.78 0.65 2.07
C TYR A 185 -6.82 0.42 3.59
N ILE A 186 -7.69 1.11 4.33
CA ILE A 186 -7.89 0.87 5.76
C ILE A 186 -8.39 -0.56 5.99
N VAL A 187 -9.32 -1.06 5.18
CA VAL A 187 -9.77 -2.46 5.28
C VAL A 187 -8.63 -3.44 5.00
N TYR A 188 -7.80 -3.17 3.98
CA TYR A 188 -6.57 -3.94 3.74
C TYR A 188 -5.66 -3.97 4.97
N LEU A 189 -5.37 -2.81 5.58
CA LEU A 189 -4.56 -2.72 6.79
C LEU A 189 -5.17 -3.53 7.93
N SER A 190 -6.48 -3.39 8.15
CA SER A 190 -7.22 -4.16 9.14
C SER A 190 -7.17 -5.66 8.90
N LEU A 191 -6.97 -6.14 7.67
CA LEU A 191 -6.84 -7.56 7.36
C LEU A 191 -5.39 -8.08 7.44
N ASP A 192 -4.40 -7.20 7.28
CA ASP A 192 -2.97 -7.52 7.40
C ASP A 192 -2.54 -7.63 8.88
N LEU A 193 -2.99 -6.69 9.73
CA LEU A 193 -2.75 -6.62 11.18
C LEU A 193 -3.12 -7.87 12.02
N PRO A 194 -4.26 -8.54 11.83
CA PRO A 194 -4.75 -9.62 12.69
C PRO A 194 -4.21 -10.99 12.31
N SER A 195 -3.34 -11.05 11.30
CA SER A 195 -2.45 -12.19 11.15
C SER A 195 -1.61 -12.43 12.42
N TYR A 196 -1.54 -11.45 13.33
CA TYR A 196 -0.67 -11.47 14.50
C TYR A 196 -1.35 -11.72 15.86
N ALA A 197 -2.66 -11.49 16.01
CA ALA A 197 -3.30 -11.39 17.33
C ALA A 197 -4.03 -12.65 17.82
N HIS A 198 -4.24 -13.65 16.98
CA HIS A 198 -5.06 -14.80 17.36
C HIS A 198 -4.27 -16.09 17.47
N HIS A 199 -3.98 -16.48 18.71
CA HIS A 199 -3.12 -17.63 19.01
C HIS A 199 -3.83 -18.99 19.03
N ASN A 200 -5.17 -19.03 19.02
CA ASN A 200 -5.92 -20.25 19.35
C ASN A 200 -6.82 -20.81 18.22
N ASN A 201 -7.08 -20.08 17.14
CA ASN A 201 -7.86 -20.61 16.01
C ASN A 201 -7.05 -20.48 14.71
N TYR A 202 -7.17 -21.45 13.81
CA TYR A 202 -6.58 -21.36 12.47
C TYR A 202 -7.44 -20.43 11.60
N PHE A 203 -7.16 -19.11 11.61
CA PHE A 203 -7.94 -18.16 10.81
C PHE A 203 -7.56 -18.24 9.32
N SER A 204 -8.49 -17.87 8.44
CA SER A 204 -8.20 -17.84 6.99
C SER A 204 -7.09 -16.83 6.66
N ASN A 205 -6.97 -15.73 7.40
CA ASN A 205 -5.93 -14.71 7.20
C ASN A 205 -4.54 -15.14 7.71
N HIS A 206 -4.45 -16.32 8.32
CA HIS A 206 -3.21 -16.91 8.84
C HIS A 206 -2.56 -17.88 7.86
N ARG A 207 -3.24 -18.18 6.73
CA ARG A 207 -2.67 -19.02 5.68
C ARG A 207 -1.65 -18.22 4.87
N SER A 208 -0.53 -18.85 4.51
CA SER A 208 0.54 -18.23 3.71
C SER A 208 0.03 -17.60 2.40
N PHE A 209 -1.01 -18.18 1.80
CA PHE A 209 -1.61 -17.64 0.57
C PHE A 209 -2.57 -16.46 0.77
N PHE A 210 -3.01 -16.16 1.99
CA PHE A 210 -3.95 -15.06 2.22
C PHE A 210 -3.36 -13.69 1.88
N LYS A 211 -2.08 -13.51 2.19
CA LYS A 211 -1.34 -12.29 1.87
C LYS A 211 -1.32 -11.98 0.38
N PHE A 212 -1.32 -12.98 -0.50
CA PHE A 212 -1.40 -12.73 -1.94
C PHE A 212 -2.77 -12.22 -2.38
N TYR A 213 -3.86 -12.67 -1.75
CA TYR A 213 -5.18 -12.06 -1.99
C TYR A 213 -5.23 -10.60 -1.52
N LEU A 214 -4.59 -10.29 -0.38
CA LEU A 214 -4.42 -8.90 0.06
C LEU A 214 -3.55 -8.08 -0.89
N ARG A 215 -2.52 -8.68 -1.50
CA ARG A 215 -1.69 -8.04 -2.53
C ARG A 215 -2.49 -7.74 -3.79
N VAL A 216 -3.34 -8.66 -4.25
CA VAL A 216 -4.28 -8.39 -5.35
C VAL A 216 -5.24 -7.25 -5.00
N LEU A 217 -5.78 -7.23 -3.78
CA LEU A 217 -6.65 -6.14 -3.30
C LEU A 217 -5.93 -4.78 -3.39
N ILE A 218 -4.77 -4.66 -2.75
CA ILE A 218 -4.07 -3.36 -2.70
C ILE A 218 -3.55 -2.93 -4.07
N SER A 219 -3.06 -3.87 -4.90
CA SER A 219 -2.70 -3.60 -6.29
C SER A 219 -3.87 -3.01 -7.08
N SER A 220 -5.07 -3.54 -6.88
CA SER A 220 -6.29 -3.05 -7.53
C SER A 220 -6.66 -1.66 -7.03
N VAL A 221 -6.65 -1.43 -5.71
CA VAL A 221 -6.99 -0.15 -5.08
C VAL A 221 -6.02 0.98 -5.50
N LEU A 222 -4.73 0.65 -5.62
CA LEU A 222 -3.70 1.60 -6.04
C LEU A 222 -3.69 1.86 -7.55
N HIS A 223 -4.37 1.05 -8.36
CA HIS A 223 -4.40 1.22 -9.80
C HIS A 223 -5.09 2.55 -10.19
N GLU A 224 -4.54 3.26 -11.17
CA GLU A 224 -5.00 4.61 -11.53
C GLU A 224 -6.46 4.60 -12.03
N GLU A 225 -6.86 3.58 -12.78
CA GLU A 225 -8.22 3.42 -13.30
C GLU A 225 -9.22 2.79 -12.31
N PHE A 226 -8.81 2.51 -11.08
CA PHE A 226 -9.69 1.94 -10.08
C PHE A 226 -10.85 2.89 -9.76
N LYS A 227 -12.08 2.43 -9.99
CA LYS A 227 -13.30 3.16 -9.66
C LYS A 227 -13.97 2.51 -8.45
N PRO A 228 -13.88 3.11 -7.25
CA PRO A 228 -14.43 2.52 -6.06
C PRO A 228 -15.96 2.44 -6.12
N GLN A 229 -16.52 1.33 -5.65
CA GLN A 229 -17.96 1.13 -5.52
C GLN A 229 -18.31 0.95 -4.04
N ASN A 230 -19.21 1.79 -3.52
CA ASN A 230 -19.61 1.76 -2.11
C ASN A 230 -20.23 0.41 -1.71
N THR A 231 -20.97 -0.23 -2.61
CA THR A 231 -21.53 -1.58 -2.40
C THR A 231 -20.43 -2.60 -2.14
N THR A 232 -19.40 -2.63 -3.00
CA THR A 232 -18.25 -3.52 -2.85
C THR A 232 -17.43 -3.22 -1.59
N LEU A 233 -17.28 -1.93 -1.24
CA LEU A 233 -16.61 -1.54 0.00
C LEU A 233 -17.36 -2.06 1.23
N ASN A 234 -18.69 -1.89 1.27
CA ASN A 234 -19.52 -2.37 2.36
C ASN A 234 -19.46 -3.89 2.50
N GLU A 235 -19.54 -4.62 1.38
CA GLU A 235 -19.37 -6.08 1.36
C GLU A 235 -18.01 -6.49 1.92
N LEU A 236 -16.95 -5.78 1.54
CA LEU A 236 -15.59 -6.05 2.01
C LEU A 236 -15.43 -5.74 3.50
N ILE A 237 -16.04 -4.67 4.00
CA ILE A 237 -16.06 -4.33 5.44
C ILE A 237 -16.77 -5.43 6.23
N SER A 238 -17.99 -5.81 5.82
CA SER A 238 -18.73 -6.90 6.46
C SER A 238 -17.94 -8.20 6.46
N LEU A 239 -17.28 -8.51 5.34
CA LEU A 239 -16.45 -9.69 5.23
C LEU A 239 -15.19 -9.63 6.09
N ALA A 240 -14.59 -8.45 6.25
CA ALA A 240 -13.46 -8.27 7.15
C ALA A 240 -13.87 -8.66 8.57
N PHE A 241 -14.99 -8.14 9.07
CA PHE A 241 -15.56 -8.54 10.37
C PHE A 241 -15.84 -10.05 10.45
N ASP A 242 -16.41 -10.66 9.41
CA ASP A 242 -16.65 -12.11 9.41
C ASP A 242 -15.35 -12.96 9.39
N LEU A 243 -14.30 -12.49 8.70
CA LEU A 243 -12.97 -13.13 8.70
C LEU A 243 -12.32 -13.09 10.08
N PHE A 244 -12.58 -12.03 10.87
CA PHE A 244 -12.22 -11.97 12.28
C PHE A 244 -13.04 -12.95 13.15
N ILE A 245 -14.19 -13.44 12.68
CA ILE A 245 -15.14 -14.29 13.42
C ILE A 245 -15.14 -15.76 12.90
N VAL A 246 -14.15 -16.18 12.08
CA VAL A 246 -13.84 -17.59 11.75
C VAL A 246 -14.92 -18.34 10.96
N LYS A 247 -15.44 -17.80 9.85
CA LYS A 247 -16.33 -18.58 8.95
C LYS A 247 -15.59 -19.07 7.69
N PRO A 248 -15.54 -20.39 7.40
CA PRO A 248 -14.88 -20.94 6.20
C PRO A 248 -15.46 -20.41 4.86
N GLU A 249 -16.74 -20.06 4.85
CA GLU A 249 -17.47 -19.48 3.71
C GLU A 249 -16.92 -18.11 3.27
N CYS A 250 -16.17 -17.43 4.14
CA CYS A 250 -15.60 -16.12 3.87
C CYS A 250 -14.55 -16.13 2.76
N LYS A 251 -13.85 -17.25 2.55
CA LYS A 251 -12.83 -17.35 1.48
C LYS A 251 -13.46 -17.16 0.10
N THR A 252 -14.55 -17.88 -0.18
CA THR A 252 -15.21 -17.83 -1.49
C THR A 252 -15.81 -16.44 -1.73
N LYS A 253 -16.43 -15.84 -0.71
CA LYS A 253 -16.93 -14.45 -0.78
C LYS A 253 -15.80 -13.45 -1.05
N PHE A 254 -14.67 -13.58 -0.37
CA PHE A 254 -13.52 -12.69 -0.58
C PHE A 254 -12.98 -12.78 -2.00
N ILE A 255 -12.78 -14.00 -2.50
CA ILE A 255 -12.30 -14.23 -3.86
C ILE A 255 -13.28 -13.66 -4.89
N ASN A 256 -14.58 -13.80 -4.67
CA ASN A 256 -15.59 -13.23 -5.57
C ASN A 256 -15.57 -11.70 -5.58
N ILE A 257 -15.38 -11.05 -4.43
CA ILE A 257 -15.17 -9.60 -4.36
C ILE A 257 -13.92 -9.21 -5.17
N LEU A 258 -12.80 -9.89 -4.95
CA LEU A 258 -11.56 -9.59 -5.67
C LEU A 258 -11.67 -9.81 -7.18
N ARG A 259 -12.41 -10.84 -7.61
CA ARG A 259 -12.77 -11.05 -9.02
C ARG A 259 -13.58 -9.88 -9.55
N GLY A 260 -14.57 -9.40 -8.79
CA GLY A 260 -15.34 -8.21 -9.14
C GLY A 260 -14.45 -6.98 -9.34
N LEU A 261 -13.48 -6.75 -8.45
CA LEU A 261 -12.53 -5.62 -8.54
C LEU A 261 -11.58 -5.72 -9.75
N THR A 262 -11.30 -6.93 -10.24
CA THR A 262 -10.32 -7.19 -11.31
C THR A 262 -10.94 -7.48 -12.67
N ASN A 263 -12.25 -7.76 -12.73
CA ASN A 263 -13.01 -8.07 -13.95
C ASN A 263 -13.29 -6.86 -14.85
N VAL A 264 -12.94 -5.64 -14.43
CA VAL A 264 -12.91 -4.49 -15.34
C VAL A 264 -11.77 -4.75 -16.32
N LYS A 265 -12.09 -5.11 -17.57
CA LYS A 265 -11.16 -5.61 -18.62
C LYS A 265 -9.84 -4.83 -18.76
N SER A 266 -9.76 -3.58 -18.33
CA SER A 266 -8.53 -2.77 -18.34
C SER A 266 -7.60 -3.00 -17.13
N ILE A 267 -8.14 -3.27 -15.93
CA ILE A 267 -7.37 -3.33 -14.69
C ILE A 267 -6.54 -4.61 -14.62
N GLY A 268 -7.14 -5.79 -14.85
CA GLY A 268 -6.46 -7.07 -14.69
C GLY A 268 -5.19 -7.20 -15.53
N SER A 269 -5.29 -6.91 -16.84
CA SER A 269 -4.16 -6.93 -17.76
C SER A 269 -3.10 -5.88 -17.40
N SER A 270 -3.52 -4.67 -17.03
CA SER A 270 -2.60 -3.61 -16.62
C SER A 270 -1.83 -3.97 -15.35
N LEU A 271 -2.49 -4.57 -14.36
CA LEU A 271 -1.83 -5.04 -13.13
C LEU A 271 -0.72 -6.04 -13.44
N ILE A 272 -0.98 -7.02 -14.32
CA ILE A 272 0.06 -7.97 -14.67
C ILE A 272 1.19 -7.30 -15.45
N LYS A 273 0.88 -6.45 -16.44
CA LYS A 273 1.90 -5.69 -17.19
C LYS A 273 2.80 -4.88 -16.25
N ARG A 274 2.23 -4.19 -15.25
CA ARG A 274 2.97 -3.45 -14.22
C ARG A 274 3.81 -4.37 -13.34
N ASN A 275 3.27 -5.52 -12.91
CA ASN A 275 4.05 -6.51 -12.16
C ASN A 275 5.26 -7.00 -12.96
N MET A 276 5.09 -7.27 -14.25
CA MET A 276 6.19 -7.71 -15.11
C MET A 276 7.22 -6.61 -15.32
N LYS A 277 6.80 -5.34 -15.48
CA LYS A 277 7.72 -4.20 -15.55
C LYS A 277 8.57 -4.10 -14.28
N LEU A 278 7.96 -4.22 -13.10
CA LEU A 278 8.68 -4.21 -11.82
C LEU A 278 9.66 -5.37 -11.70
N ILE A 279 9.26 -6.59 -12.07
CA ILE A 279 10.17 -7.73 -12.07
C ILE A 279 11.37 -7.45 -12.97
N LYS A 280 11.16 -6.94 -14.20
CA LYS A 280 12.24 -6.58 -15.11
C LYS A 280 13.16 -5.48 -14.54
N GLU A 281 12.60 -4.46 -13.91
CA GLU A 281 13.38 -3.35 -13.32
C GLU A 281 14.23 -3.80 -12.13
N TYR A 282 13.67 -4.62 -11.24
CA TYR A 282 14.36 -5.03 -10.01
C TYR A 282 15.22 -6.30 -10.18
N CYS A 283 15.10 -7.07 -11.28
CA CYS A 283 15.84 -8.33 -11.45
C CYS A 283 17.01 -8.22 -12.43
N GLN A 284 18.23 -8.25 -11.90
CA GLN A 284 19.47 -8.28 -12.69
C GLN A 284 19.95 -9.70 -13.06
N LYS A 285 19.34 -10.76 -12.50
CA LYS A 285 19.70 -12.16 -12.77
C LYS A 285 18.75 -12.78 -13.79
N THR A 286 19.29 -13.61 -14.70
CA THR A 286 18.52 -14.43 -15.64
C THR A 286 17.44 -15.22 -14.91
N ILE A 287 16.19 -14.98 -15.32
CA ILE A 287 14.97 -15.62 -14.83
C ILE A 287 15.11 -17.14 -14.93
N ARG A 288 15.20 -17.84 -13.80
CA ARG A 288 14.90 -19.28 -13.72
C ARG A 288 13.60 -19.45 -12.96
N GLY A 289 12.51 -19.18 -13.66
CA GLY A 289 11.15 -19.43 -13.20
C GLY A 289 10.29 -19.65 -14.44
N VAL A 290 9.75 -20.86 -14.59
CA VAL A 290 9.09 -21.34 -15.81
C VAL A 290 7.84 -20.49 -16.18
N SER A 291 7.27 -19.70 -15.27
CA SER A 291 5.97 -19.06 -15.50
C SER A 291 5.98 -17.66 -16.16
N ILE A 292 6.97 -16.79 -15.93
CA ILE A 292 6.85 -15.37 -16.33
C ILE A 292 7.21 -15.12 -17.79
N GLN A 293 8.26 -15.78 -18.28
CA GLN A 293 8.71 -15.62 -19.66
C GLN A 293 7.69 -16.17 -20.67
N GLU A 294 6.89 -17.16 -20.26
CA GLU A 294 5.79 -17.72 -21.05
C GLU A 294 4.52 -16.86 -20.99
N ILE A 295 4.21 -16.26 -19.83
CA ILE A 295 3.02 -15.42 -19.63
C ILE A 295 3.17 -14.04 -20.30
N THR A 296 4.38 -13.46 -20.34
CA THR A 296 4.59 -12.08 -20.83
C THR A 296 4.20 -11.89 -22.31
N PRO A 297 4.64 -12.75 -23.25
CA PRO A 297 4.22 -12.67 -24.67
C PRO A 297 2.71 -12.93 -24.87
N TRP A 298 2.09 -13.71 -23.98
CA TRP A 298 0.66 -14.00 -24.01
C TRP A 298 -0.18 -12.78 -23.60
N LEU A 299 0.31 -11.98 -22.64
CA LEU A 299 -0.33 -10.75 -22.17
C LEU A 299 -0.12 -9.53 -23.06
N GLU A 300 0.98 -9.50 -23.81
CA GLU A 300 1.26 -8.46 -24.81
C GLU A 300 0.33 -8.58 -26.04
N ASN A 301 -0.17 -9.79 -26.30
CA ASN A 301 -1.25 -10.02 -27.26
C ASN A 301 -2.60 -9.73 -26.58
N GLU A 302 -3.14 -8.52 -26.74
CA GLU A 302 -4.41 -8.03 -26.16
C GLU A 302 -5.68 -8.84 -26.54
N LYS A 303 -5.52 -10.00 -27.19
CA LYS A 303 -6.60 -10.87 -27.68
C LYS A 303 -7.12 -11.86 -26.63
N TYR A 304 -6.50 -11.98 -25.46
CA TYR A 304 -6.86 -12.99 -24.47
C TYR A 304 -7.48 -12.41 -23.19
N SER A 305 -8.50 -13.09 -22.66
CA SER A 305 -9.13 -12.72 -21.38
C SER A 305 -8.21 -13.09 -20.21
N VAL A 306 -7.75 -12.11 -19.46
CA VAL A 306 -6.98 -12.32 -18.22
C VAL A 306 -7.89 -12.87 -17.13
N SER A 307 -7.48 -13.99 -16.52
CA SER A 307 -8.18 -14.58 -15.38
C SER A 307 -7.68 -14.00 -14.06
N PHE A 308 -8.49 -14.11 -13.01
CA PHE A 308 -8.05 -13.79 -11.65
C PHE A 308 -6.82 -14.60 -11.22
N ASN A 309 -6.69 -15.83 -11.70
CA ASN A 309 -5.56 -16.70 -11.39
C ASN A 309 -4.25 -16.12 -11.95
N ASP A 310 -4.29 -15.53 -13.13
CA ASP A 310 -3.11 -14.91 -13.76
C ASP A 310 -2.63 -13.70 -12.96
N ILE A 311 -3.57 -12.88 -12.49
CA ILE A 311 -3.27 -11.74 -11.60
C ILE A 311 -2.64 -12.25 -10.30
N PHE A 312 -3.26 -13.26 -9.67
CA PHE A 312 -2.76 -13.85 -8.44
C PHE A 312 -1.34 -14.42 -8.58
N VAL A 313 -1.07 -15.18 -9.64
CA VAL A 313 0.26 -15.73 -9.95
C VAL A 313 1.27 -14.62 -10.23
N SER A 314 0.86 -13.54 -10.91
CA SER A 314 1.75 -12.39 -11.13
C SER A 314 2.17 -11.69 -9.83
N GLU A 315 1.25 -11.55 -8.87
CA GLU A 315 1.51 -10.97 -7.55
C GLU A 315 2.44 -11.87 -6.72
N MET A 316 2.24 -13.19 -6.78
CA MET A 316 3.15 -14.17 -6.16
C MET A 316 4.56 -14.04 -6.70
N ASN A 317 4.69 -14.01 -8.02
CA ASN A 317 5.95 -13.86 -8.72
C ASN A 317 6.67 -12.56 -8.32
N LEU A 318 6.00 -11.41 -8.44
CA LEU A 318 6.58 -10.12 -8.07
C LEU A 318 7.08 -10.16 -6.62
N SER A 319 6.27 -10.66 -5.70
CA SER A 319 6.64 -10.76 -4.29
C SER A 319 7.90 -11.60 -4.05
N TRP A 320 8.03 -12.73 -4.75
CA TRP A 320 9.21 -13.57 -4.65
C TRP A 320 10.47 -12.85 -5.12
N TYR A 321 10.39 -12.13 -6.26
CA TYR A 321 11.53 -11.37 -6.76
C TYR A 321 11.91 -10.20 -5.86
N LEU A 322 10.93 -9.45 -5.36
CA LEU A 322 11.20 -8.39 -4.40
C LEU A 322 11.87 -8.95 -3.14
N MET A 323 11.47 -10.13 -2.67
CA MET A 323 12.15 -10.81 -1.56
C MET A 323 13.66 -11.01 -1.82
N GLN A 324 14.03 -11.47 -3.02
CA GLN A 324 15.44 -11.71 -3.36
C GLN A 324 16.29 -10.43 -3.40
N ASN A 325 15.67 -9.28 -3.68
CA ASN A 325 16.35 -8.01 -3.88
C ASN A 325 16.41 -7.13 -2.62
N TYR A 326 15.50 -7.33 -1.66
CA TYR A 326 15.48 -6.58 -0.41
C TYR A 326 16.12 -7.38 0.72
N ALA A 327 17.20 -6.83 1.31
CA ALA A 327 18.10 -7.51 2.25
C ALA A 327 17.42 -8.17 3.48
N ASN A 328 16.23 -7.71 3.87
CA ASN A 328 15.53 -8.19 5.07
C ASN A 328 14.44 -9.26 4.78
N ASN A 329 14.29 -9.74 3.53
CA ASN A 329 13.30 -10.76 3.14
C ASN A 329 11.86 -10.45 3.63
N ASN A 330 11.49 -9.17 3.66
CA ASN A 330 10.26 -8.70 4.29
C ASN A 330 8.96 -9.10 3.57
N PHE A 331 9.07 -9.83 2.46
CA PHE A 331 7.95 -10.26 1.65
C PHE A 331 7.47 -11.68 1.96
N GLU A 332 8.10 -12.36 2.93
CA GLU A 332 7.70 -13.66 3.48
C GLU A 332 7.31 -14.69 2.40
N ALA A 333 8.12 -14.84 1.35
CA ALA A 333 7.93 -15.99 0.47
C ALA A 333 8.39 -17.22 1.23
N ASP A 334 7.47 -18.16 1.49
CA ASP A 334 7.80 -19.48 2.02
C ASP A 334 8.92 -20.06 1.15
N ASN A 335 10.04 -20.46 1.78
CA ASN A 335 11.15 -21.15 1.09
C ASN A 335 10.71 -22.49 0.46
N GLU A 336 9.46 -22.89 0.62
CA GLU A 336 8.87 -24.11 0.07
C GLU A 336 8.33 -23.89 -1.35
N ALA A 337 9.25 -23.71 -2.31
CA ALA A 337 8.93 -23.76 -3.74
C ALA A 337 8.15 -25.04 -4.15
N ASP A 338 8.31 -26.13 -3.39
CA ASP A 338 7.60 -27.40 -3.63
C ASP A 338 6.12 -27.39 -3.20
N ARG A 339 5.69 -26.54 -2.26
CA ARG A 339 4.25 -26.30 -2.02
C ARG A 339 3.61 -25.51 -3.17
N TRP A 340 4.37 -24.73 -3.92
CA TRP A 340 3.81 -23.93 -5.03
C TRP A 340 3.36 -24.82 -6.19
N LYS A 341 4.07 -25.94 -6.41
CA LYS A 341 3.68 -26.99 -7.36
C LYS A 341 2.37 -27.71 -6.98
N SER A 342 1.92 -27.64 -5.73
CA SER A 342 0.64 -28.24 -5.30
C SER A 342 -0.55 -27.27 -5.32
N ILE A 343 -0.30 -25.95 -5.27
CA ILE A 343 -1.31 -24.92 -5.59
C ILE A 343 -1.72 -25.03 -7.06
N ASP A 344 -0.73 -25.29 -7.93
CA ASP A 344 -0.88 -25.58 -9.35
C ASP A 344 -1.72 -26.85 -9.65
N ARG A 345 -2.01 -27.67 -8.63
CA ARG A 345 -2.93 -28.82 -8.71
C ARG A 345 -4.33 -28.57 -8.12
N THR A 346 -4.51 -27.52 -7.33
CA THR A 346 -5.80 -27.20 -6.66
C THR A 346 -6.55 -26.03 -7.28
N PHE A 347 -5.91 -25.30 -8.20
CA PHE A 347 -6.58 -24.36 -9.10
C PHE A 347 -6.76 -25.01 -10.48
N PRO A 348 -7.94 -24.91 -11.11
CA PRO A 348 -8.15 -25.52 -12.42
C PRO A 348 -7.19 -24.88 -13.42
N ARG A 349 -6.23 -25.68 -13.90
CA ARG A 349 -5.43 -25.36 -15.08
C ARG A 349 -6.40 -25.23 -16.25
N PHE A 350 -6.59 -24.01 -16.74
CA PHE A 350 -7.12 -23.81 -18.08
C PHE A 350 -6.00 -24.14 -19.06
N TYR A 351 -5.96 -25.39 -19.50
CA TYR A 351 -5.25 -25.73 -20.73
C TYR A 351 -6.02 -25.07 -21.87
N CYS A 352 -5.44 -24.07 -22.53
CA CYS A 352 -5.84 -23.76 -23.90
C CYS A 352 -5.11 -24.75 -24.81
N ARG A 353 -5.88 -25.51 -25.59
CA ARG A 353 -5.35 -26.19 -26.79
C ARG A 353 -5.04 -25.18 -27.86
#